data_AF-A0AWI2-F1
#
_entry.id   AF-A0AWI2-F1
#
_cell.length_a   1.000
_cell.length_b   1.000
_cell.length_c   1.000
_cell.angle_alpha   90.00
_cell.angle_beta   90.00
_cell.angle_gamma   90.00
#
_symmetry.space_group_name_H-M   'P 1'
#
loop_
_entity.id
_entity.type
_entity.pdbx_description
1 polymer ?
#
loop_
_entity_poly.entity_id
_entity_poly.type
_entity_poly.pdbx_seq_one_letter_code
_entity_poly.pdbx_strand_id
1 'polypeptide(L)'
;MAIKKRSASEKARDEAIEAFGNAAEPLHTPPTVSAESTTPIRPSVTPILSDSRDKGNARTMLLRFDEDRELMELLAVVANLEGRKKHPMALRALRIGLEQVRSSYE
;
A
#
# COMPACT_ATOMS: atom_id res chain seq x y z
N MET A 1 0.82 -38.90 37.22
CA MET A 1 0.42 -37.48 37.11
C MET A 1 -0.99 -37.40 36.52
N ALA A 2 -1.79 -36.46 37.00
CA ALA A 2 -3.24 -36.44 36.92
C ALA A 2 -3.82 -36.22 35.51
N ILE A 3 -4.78 -37.06 35.11
CA ILE A 3 -5.65 -36.82 33.96
C ILE A 3 -6.66 -35.77 34.40
N LYS A 4 -6.40 -34.51 34.03
CA LYS A 4 -7.29 -33.39 34.31
C LYS A 4 -8.59 -33.62 33.54
N LYS A 5 -9.68 -33.89 34.26
CA LYS A 5 -11.01 -34.10 33.68
C LYS A 5 -11.43 -32.84 32.91
N ARG A 6 -11.73 -32.99 31.62
CA ARG A 6 -12.26 -31.94 30.74
C ARG A 6 -13.55 -31.39 31.32
N SER A 7 -13.64 -30.07 31.40
CA SER A 7 -14.78 -29.36 32.01
C SER A 7 -15.95 -29.25 31.02
N ALA A 8 -17.16 -29.04 31.54
CA ALA A 8 -18.41 -28.94 30.76
C ALA A 8 -18.38 -27.83 29.68
N SER A 9 -17.46 -26.87 29.79
CA SER A 9 -17.25 -25.79 28.83
C SER A 9 -16.70 -26.26 27.48
N GLU A 10 -15.91 -27.35 27.42
CA GLU A 10 -15.38 -27.85 26.15
C GLU A 10 -16.48 -28.55 25.33
N LYS A 11 -17.39 -29.28 26.00
CA LYS A 11 -18.52 -29.93 25.34
C LYS A 11 -19.49 -28.94 24.68
N ALA A 12 -19.79 -27.83 25.37
CA ALA A 12 -20.63 -26.77 24.81
C ALA A 12 -19.97 -26.06 23.61
N ARG A 13 -18.63 -25.98 23.60
CA ARG A 13 -17.88 -25.40 22.48
C ARG A 13 -17.85 -26.33 21.27
N ASP A 14 -17.79 -27.63 21.49
CA ASP A 14 -17.83 -28.63 20.42
C ASP A 14 -19.24 -28.71 19.78
N GLU A 15 -20.31 -28.67 20.58
CA GLU A 15 -21.70 -28.61 20.10
C GLU A 15 -21.99 -27.32 19.28
N ALA A 16 -21.41 -26.18 19.67
CA ALA A 16 -21.53 -24.93 18.91
C ALA A 16 -20.84 -24.99 17.53
N ILE A 17 -19.77 -25.78 17.40
CA ILE A 17 -19.04 -25.94 16.14
C ILE A 17 -19.77 -26.90 15.20
N GLU A 18 -20.35 -27.97 15.73
CA GLU A 18 -21.20 -28.87 14.94
C GLU A 18 -22.46 -28.17 14.43
N ALA A 19 -23.06 -27.26 15.21
CA ALA A 19 -24.19 -26.44 14.78
C ALA A 19 -23.82 -25.44 13.65
N PHE A 20 -22.60 -24.89 13.66
CA PHE A 20 -22.12 -24.02 12.58
C PHE A 20 -21.84 -24.81 11.28
N GLY A 21 -21.35 -26.05 11.39
CA GLY A 21 -21.13 -26.94 10.25
C GLY A 21 -22.42 -27.40 9.56
N ASN A 22 -23.52 -27.58 10.32
CA ASN A 22 -24.82 -28.01 9.79
C ASN A 22 -25.68 -26.87 9.21
N ALA A 23 -25.32 -25.60 9.42
CA ALA A 23 -26.06 -24.45 8.88
C ALA A 23 -25.68 -24.10 7.42
N ALA A 24 -24.72 -24.82 6.82
CA ALA A 24 -24.37 -24.66 5.42
C ALA A 24 -25.29 -25.53 4.54
N GLU A 25 -26.50 -25.05 4.26
CA GLU A 25 -27.33 -25.65 3.21
C GLU A 25 -26.57 -25.62 1.87
N PRO A 26 -26.54 -26.75 1.12
CA PRO A 26 -25.96 -26.78 -0.21
C PRO A 26 -26.96 -26.14 -1.18
N LEU A 27 -26.74 -24.86 -1.52
CA LEU A 27 -27.44 -24.21 -2.62
C LEU A 27 -27.06 -24.88 -3.94
N HIS A 28 -27.82 -25.91 -4.31
CA HIS A 28 -27.90 -26.40 -5.67
C HIS A 28 -28.44 -25.29 -6.58
N THR A 29 -27.56 -24.63 -7.31
CA THR A 29 -27.76 -24.14 -8.69
C THR A 29 -26.45 -23.53 -9.17
N PRO A 30 -25.84 -24.02 -10.26
CA PRO A 30 -24.72 -23.31 -10.87
C PRO A 30 -25.27 -22.17 -11.74
N PRO A 31 -24.99 -20.89 -11.47
CA PRO A 31 -24.95 -19.92 -12.56
C PRO A 31 -23.69 -20.23 -13.37
N THR A 32 -23.90 -20.60 -14.64
CA THR A 32 -22.86 -20.66 -15.65
C THR A 32 -22.27 -19.26 -15.81
N VAL A 33 -21.21 -18.96 -15.06
CA VAL A 33 -20.35 -17.81 -15.31
C VAL A 33 -19.02 -18.36 -15.76
N SER A 34 -18.82 -18.31 -17.07
CA SER A 34 -17.55 -18.53 -17.72
C SER A 34 -16.53 -17.64 -17.04
N ALA A 35 -15.70 -18.22 -16.18
CA ALA A 35 -14.58 -17.53 -15.58
C ALA A 35 -13.53 -17.34 -16.67
N GLU A 36 -13.66 -16.27 -17.44
CA GLU A 36 -12.49 -15.68 -18.10
C GLU A 36 -11.57 -15.23 -16.99
N SER A 37 -10.60 -16.10 -16.66
CA SER A 37 -9.45 -15.77 -15.87
C SER A 37 -8.74 -14.61 -16.57
N THR A 38 -9.04 -13.39 -16.15
CA THR A 38 -8.31 -12.22 -16.58
C THR A 38 -6.93 -12.33 -15.96
N THR A 39 -6.01 -12.95 -16.69
CA THR A 39 -4.58 -12.90 -16.39
C THR A 39 -4.19 -11.44 -16.23
N PRO A 40 -3.45 -11.05 -15.19
CA PRO A 40 -3.00 -9.67 -15.07
C PRO A 40 -2.17 -9.31 -16.31
N ILE A 41 -2.71 -8.42 -17.13
CA ILE A 41 -2.02 -7.91 -18.33
C ILE A 41 -0.83 -7.11 -17.83
N ARG A 42 0.34 -7.75 -17.76
CA ARG A 42 1.60 -7.06 -17.57
C ARG A 42 1.77 -6.14 -18.79
N PRO A 43 1.93 -4.82 -18.62
CA PRO A 43 2.24 -3.97 -19.76
C PRO A 43 3.54 -4.48 -20.40
N SER A 44 3.47 -4.95 -21.65
CA SER A 44 4.63 -5.46 -22.40
C SER A 44 5.51 -4.33 -22.96
N VAL A 45 5.08 -3.09 -22.78
CA VAL A 45 5.80 -1.91 -23.23
C VAL A 45 6.82 -1.53 -22.17
N THR A 46 8.07 -1.96 -22.36
CA THR A 46 9.21 -1.21 -21.83
C THR A 46 9.19 0.17 -22.47
N PRO A 47 9.07 1.27 -21.70
CA PRO A 47 9.14 2.61 -22.27
C PRO A 47 10.49 2.75 -22.96
N ILE A 48 10.48 3.06 -24.26
CA ILE A 48 11.68 3.38 -25.01
C ILE A 48 12.25 4.64 -24.36
N LEU A 49 13.40 4.49 -23.69
CA LEU A 49 14.16 5.62 -23.18
C LEU A 49 14.67 6.37 -24.40
N SER A 50 14.00 7.45 -24.77
CA SER A 50 14.52 8.39 -25.76
C SER A 50 15.88 8.89 -25.27
N ASP A 51 16.93 8.55 -26.01
CA ASP A 51 18.34 8.93 -25.80
C ASP A 51 18.60 10.41 -26.12
N SER A 52 17.56 11.24 -25.95
CA SER A 52 17.61 12.71 -26.05
C SER A 52 17.63 13.34 -24.64
N ARG A 53 18.22 12.62 -23.68
CA ARG A 53 18.48 13.16 -22.34
C ARG A 53 19.82 13.85 -22.38
N ASP A 54 19.75 15.16 -22.45
CA ASP A 54 20.82 16.07 -22.09
C ASP A 54 21.56 15.51 -20.86
N LYS A 55 22.74 14.95 -21.07
CA LYS A 55 23.43 14.10 -20.08
C LYS A 55 23.84 14.86 -18.81
N GLY A 56 23.71 16.18 -18.80
CA GLY A 56 23.98 17.05 -17.66
C GLY A 56 22.88 17.08 -16.59
N ASN A 57 21.62 16.74 -16.93
CA ASN A 57 20.50 16.93 -16.02
C ASN A 57 19.93 15.57 -15.58
N ALA A 58 20.43 15.06 -14.45
CA ALA A 58 19.88 13.85 -13.84
C ALA A 58 18.38 14.05 -13.54
N ARG A 59 17.52 13.34 -14.27
CA ARG A 59 16.06 13.46 -14.15
C ARG A 59 15.49 12.83 -12.88
N THR A 60 16.27 11.99 -12.20
CA THR A 60 15.83 11.23 -11.03
C THR A 60 16.86 11.37 -9.93
N MET A 61 16.41 11.81 -8.75
CA MET A 61 17.22 11.93 -7.55
C MET A 61 16.51 11.20 -6.40
N LEU A 62 17.25 10.37 -5.67
CA LEU A 62 16.76 9.74 -4.45
C LEU A 62 17.02 10.67 -3.28
N LEU A 63 15.96 11.08 -2.58
CA LEU A 63 16.06 11.83 -1.33
C LEU A 63 16.15 10.84 -0.17
N ARG A 64 17.18 11.00 0.66
CA ARG A 64 17.37 10.24 1.89
C ARG A 64 17.12 11.16 3.07
N PHE A 65 16.39 10.67 4.08
CA PHE A 65 16.01 11.41 5.27
C PHE A 65 16.63 10.75 6.51
N ASP A 66 17.89 10.33 6.41
CA ASP A 66 18.50 9.40 7.35
C ASP A 66 18.59 9.98 8.79
N GLU A 67 18.74 11.30 8.91
CA GLU A 67 18.84 12.00 10.21
C GLU A 67 17.58 12.84 10.52
N ASP A 68 16.86 13.31 9.50
CA ASP A 68 15.72 14.23 9.65
C ASP A 68 14.36 13.52 9.66
N ARG A 69 14.07 12.83 10.76
CA ARG A 69 12.75 12.19 10.96
C ARG A 69 11.60 13.19 11.02
N GLU A 70 11.84 14.35 11.62
CA GLU A 70 10.84 15.41 11.77
C GLU A 70 10.39 15.95 10.40
N LEU A 71 11.32 16.08 9.45
CA LEU A 71 11.02 16.53 8.09
C LEU A 71 10.11 15.53 7.36
N MET A 72 10.36 14.23 7.54
CA MET A 72 9.52 13.16 6.99
C MET A 72 8.11 13.16 7.57
N GLU A 73 7.97 13.42 8.87
CA GLU A 73 6.68 13.50 9.54
C GLU A 73 5.89 14.74 9.07
N LEU A 74 6.53 15.90 9.04
CA LEU A 74 5.94 17.14 8.53
C LEU A 74 5.47 16.99 7.07
N LEU A 75 6.30 16.38 6.22
CA LEU A 75 5.91 16.08 4.85
C LEU A 75 4.68 15.17 4.77
N ALA A 76 4.60 14.15 5.64
CA ALA A 76 3.44 13.26 5.69
C ALA A 76 2.17 13.99 6.13
N VAL A 77 2.26 14.85 7.15
CA VAL A 77 1.13 15.67 7.63
C VAL A 77 0.65 16.61 6.52
N VAL A 78 1.55 17.38 5.91
CA VAL A 78 1.19 18.33 4.85
C VAL A 78 0.62 17.62 3.62
N ALA A 79 1.18 16.47 3.24
CA ALA A 79 0.66 15.67 2.13
C ALA A 79 -0.77 15.18 2.40
N ASN A 80 -1.07 14.76 3.63
CA ASN A 80 -2.41 14.34 4.04
C ASN A 80 -3.40 15.52 4.01
N LEU A 81 -2.98 16.71 4.47
CA LEU A 81 -3.80 17.92 4.44
C LEU A 81 -4.17 18.35 3.02
N GLU A 82 -3.24 18.25 2.07
CA GLU A 82 -3.50 18.57 0.67
C GLU A 82 -4.18 17.42 -0.12
N GLY A 83 -4.39 16.25 0.50
CA GLY A 83 -4.93 15.07 -0.18
C GLY A 83 -4.02 14.54 -1.29
N ARG A 84 -2.70 14.72 -1.15
CA ARG A 84 -1.70 14.37 -2.18
C ARG A 84 -0.74 13.29 -1.68
N LYS A 85 -0.05 12.64 -2.62
CA LYS A 85 1.03 11.69 -2.29
C LYS A 85 2.27 12.43 -1.79
N LYS A 86 3.07 11.77 -0.95
CA LYS A 86 4.32 12.31 -0.36
C LYS A 86 5.32 12.80 -1.41
N HIS A 87 5.56 12.03 -2.47
CA HIS A 87 6.55 12.35 -3.51
C HIS A 87 6.28 13.68 -4.25
N PRO A 88 5.10 13.92 -4.86
CA PRO A 88 4.82 15.21 -5.51
C PRO A 88 4.81 16.37 -4.50
N MET A 89 4.42 16.13 -3.26
CA MET A 89 4.49 17.15 -2.21
C MET A 89 5.94 17.53 -1.87
N ALA A 90 6.85 16.55 -1.82
CA ALA A 90 8.28 16.79 -1.60
C ALA A 90 8.89 17.63 -2.72
N LEU A 91 8.57 17.32 -3.98
CA LEU A 91 9.04 18.11 -5.12
C LEU A 91 8.52 19.55 -5.07
N ARG A 92 7.26 19.75 -4.68
CA ARG A 92 6.69 21.09 -4.52
C ARG A 92 7.37 21.88 -3.40
N ALA A 93 7.57 21.25 -2.24
CA ALA A 93 8.26 21.88 -1.11
C ALA A 93 9.70 22.26 -1.49
N LEU A 94 10.42 21.36 -2.16
CA LEU A 94 11.79 21.62 -2.65
C LEU A 94 11.82 22.79 -3.62
N ARG A 95 10.88 22.87 -4.56
CA ARG A 95 10.81 23.99 -5.51
C ARG A 95 10.65 25.33 -4.79
N ILE A 96 9.69 25.42 -3.87
CA ILE A 96 9.42 26.65 -3.11
C ILE A 96 10.65 27.01 -2.26
N GLY A 97 11.25 26.03 -1.59
CA GLY A 97 12.46 26.23 -0.79
C GLY A 97 13.64 26.74 -1.62
N LEU A 98 13.89 26.17 -2.79
CA LEU A 98 14.95 26.62 -3.69
C LEU A 98 14.69 28.03 -4.24
N GLU A 99 13.45 28.37 -4.55
CA GLU A 99 13.06 29.73 -4.98
C GLU A 99 13.34 30.76 -3.86
N GLN A 100 13.02 30.43 -2.61
CA GLN A 100 13.31 31.28 -1.44
C GLN A 100 14.81 31.43 -1.18
N VAL A 101 15.55 30.32 -1.24
CA VAL A 101 17.01 30.33 -1.05
C VAL A 101 17.67 31.17 -2.14
N ARG A 102 17.28 30.99 -3.41
CA ARG A 102 17.79 31.79 -4.53
C ARG A 102 17.55 33.29 -4.30
N SER A 103 16.35 33.67 -3.87
CA SER A 103 16.00 35.06 -3.58
C SER A 103 16.82 35.68 -2.45
N SER A 104 17.48 34.88 -1.62
CA SER A 104 18.33 35.37 -0.52
C SER A 104 19.75 35.70 -0.97
N TYR A 105 20.15 35.29 -2.17
CA TYR A 105 21.47 35.52 -2.76
C TYR A 105 21.47 36.58 -3.89
N GLU A 106 20.29 37.05 -4.30
CA GLU A 106 20.09 38.17 -5.24
C GLU A 106 19.85 39.47 -4.45
#